data_AF-A0A3M1EPM4-F1
#
_entry.id   AF-A0A3M1EPM4-F1
#
_cell.length_a   1.000
_cell.length_b   1.000
_cell.length_c   1.000
_cell.angle_alpha   90.00
_cell.angle_beta   90.00
_cell.angle_gamma   90.00
#
_symmetry.space_group_name_H-M   'P 1'
#
loop_
_entity.id
_entity.type
_entity.pdbx_description
1 polymer ?
#
loop_
_entity_poly.entity_id
_entity_poly.type
_entity_poly.pdbx_seq_one_letter_code
_entity_poly.pdbx_strand_id
1 'polypeptide(L)'
;MNRRLVQLIGIVVALAAGFAGYAIVVGLPFMGTSVQARPLTMPAVPHMLYLAPEGSQRGLVNRDIMLARGVTPVYTWPSARSAARNRPLDAMLIDTSSFDTMSDSDLDWLRAQFRDGVVIVALGVNDDRFAQILGLETLRAPAEASPAVDPIGPTGYRLVMRQVLGQPDDVETLESSNWIGRILRGEDGGTVPIKNPLRTSFHSSRGKLDSVEELDLLFSRITSAIQGAYQTRAEFRQSLNDLREER
;
A
#
# COMPACT_ATOMS: atom_id res chain seq x y z
N MET A 1 -11.25 -32.23 -46.04
CA MET A 1 -10.91 -31.27 -44.97
C MET A 1 -9.83 -30.35 -45.49
N ASN A 2 -10.08 -29.04 -45.52
CA ASN A 2 -9.28 -28.09 -46.33
C ASN A 2 -7.95 -27.77 -45.63
N ARG A 3 -6.80 -28.07 -46.26
CA ARG A 3 -5.46 -27.95 -45.65
C ARG A 3 -5.15 -26.54 -45.14
N ARG A 4 -5.77 -25.52 -45.74
CA ARG A 4 -5.71 -24.11 -45.31
C ARG A 4 -6.46 -23.83 -44.01
N LEU A 5 -7.55 -24.55 -43.73
CA LEU A 5 -8.34 -24.41 -42.51
C LEU A 5 -7.57 -24.95 -41.30
N VAL A 6 -6.84 -26.06 -41.47
CA VAL A 6 -6.01 -26.67 -40.42
C VAL A 6 -4.82 -25.77 -40.06
N GLN A 7 -4.21 -25.12 -41.04
CA GLN A 7 -3.12 -24.15 -40.81
C GLN A 7 -3.60 -22.89 -40.08
N LEU A 8 -4.79 -22.38 -40.41
CA LEU A 8 -5.40 -21.23 -39.73
C LEU A 8 -5.70 -21.54 -38.26
N ILE A 9 -6.27 -22.72 -37.98
CA ILE A 9 -6.55 -23.15 -36.60
C ILE A 9 -5.25 -23.33 -35.80
N GLY A 10 -4.21 -23.91 -36.41
CA GLY A 10 -2.91 -24.06 -35.76
C GLY A 10 -2.25 -22.73 -35.37
N ILE A 11 -2.35 -21.72 -36.22
CA ILE A 11 -1.80 -20.37 -35.95
C ILE A 11 -2.57 -19.69 -34.82
N VAL A 12 -3.90 -19.81 -34.79
CA VAL A 12 -4.73 -19.23 -33.72
C VAL A 12 -4.43 -19.88 -32.37
N VAL A 13 -4.26 -21.21 -32.33
CA VAL A 13 -3.93 -21.93 -31.10
C VAL A 13 -2.51 -21.57 -30.62
N ALA A 14 -1.54 -21.42 -31.53
CA ALA A 14 -0.18 -21.02 -31.18
C ALA A 14 -0.12 -19.58 -30.64
N LEU A 15 -0.90 -18.65 -31.21
CA LEU A 15 -1.04 -17.28 -30.69
C LEU A 15 -1.71 -17.26 -29.31
N ALA A 16 -2.78 -18.02 -29.11
CA ALA A 16 -3.45 -18.13 -27.82
C ALA A 16 -2.54 -18.73 -26.73
N ALA A 17 -1.75 -19.76 -27.07
CA ALA A 17 -0.78 -20.36 -26.16
C ALA A 17 0.40 -19.42 -25.86
N GLY A 18 0.85 -18.63 -26.84
CA GLY A 18 1.87 -17.58 -26.66
C GLY A 18 1.39 -16.47 -25.71
N PHE A 19 0.15 -16.01 -25.86
CA PHE A 19 -0.46 -15.02 -24.96
C PHE A 19 -0.68 -15.57 -23.55
N ALA A 20 -1.15 -16.81 -23.41
CA ALA A 20 -1.31 -17.45 -22.11
C ALA A 20 0.03 -17.68 -21.40
N GLY A 21 1.07 -18.11 -22.13
CA GLY A 21 2.42 -18.28 -21.60
C GLY A 21 3.08 -16.96 -21.20
N TYR A 22 2.91 -15.90 -21.99
CA TYR A 22 3.45 -14.57 -21.67
C TYR A 22 2.75 -13.94 -20.44
N ALA A 23 1.44 -14.11 -20.30
CA ALA A 23 0.68 -13.64 -19.13
C ALA A 23 1.09 -14.35 -17.82
N ILE A 24 1.51 -15.62 -17.89
CA ILE A 24 1.96 -16.40 -16.73
C ILE A 24 3.42 -16.07 -16.35
N VAL A 25 4.28 -15.75 -17.33
CA VAL A 25 5.72 -15.54 -17.11
C VAL A 25 6.10 -14.08 -16.86
N VAL A 26 5.37 -13.12 -17.45
CA VAL A 26 5.72 -11.68 -17.37
C VAL A 26 4.81 -10.92 -16.39
N GLY A 27 3.70 -11.53 -15.95
CA GLY A 27 2.67 -10.83 -15.20
C GLY A 27 1.93 -9.85 -16.10
N LEU A 28 0.60 -9.93 -16.12
CA LEU A 28 -0.22 -8.95 -16.84
C LEU A 28 0.13 -7.54 -16.36
N PRO A 29 0.64 -6.65 -17.24
CA PRO A 29 0.81 -5.26 -16.87
C PRO A 29 -0.60 -4.65 -16.81
N PHE A 30 -1.00 -4.19 -15.63
CA PHE A 30 -2.15 -3.28 -15.45
C PHE A 30 -3.57 -3.81 -15.71
N MET A 31 -3.89 -5.07 -15.38
CA MET A 31 -5.28 -5.34 -14.99
C MET A 31 -5.42 -5.00 -13.51
N GLY A 32 -6.02 -3.83 -13.26
CA GLY A 32 -6.36 -3.35 -11.93
C GLY A 32 -6.94 -4.50 -11.11
N THR A 33 -6.33 -4.74 -9.95
CA THR A 33 -6.94 -5.59 -8.93
C THR A 33 -8.35 -5.06 -8.73
N SER A 34 -9.34 -5.86 -9.13
CA SER A 34 -10.74 -5.53 -8.95
C SER A 34 -10.92 -5.09 -7.51
N VAL A 35 -11.34 -3.84 -7.31
CA VAL A 35 -11.59 -3.15 -6.04
C VAL A 35 -12.48 -3.97 -5.08
N GLN A 36 -13.12 -5.04 -5.57
CA GLN A 36 -14.00 -5.97 -4.87
C GLN A 36 -13.34 -7.05 -3.98
N ALA A 37 -12.02 -7.25 -3.99
CA ALA A 37 -11.42 -8.43 -3.35
C ALA A 37 -11.03 -8.28 -1.85
N ARG A 38 -11.01 -7.06 -1.29
CA ARG A 38 -10.68 -6.83 0.13
C ARG A 38 -11.94 -6.86 1.00
N PRO A 39 -11.87 -7.38 2.24
CA PRO A 39 -13.03 -7.38 3.13
C PRO A 39 -13.52 -5.95 3.41
N LEU A 40 -14.84 -5.78 3.54
CA LEU A 40 -15.46 -4.51 3.88
C LEU A 40 -15.46 -4.25 5.40
N THR A 41 -15.33 -5.31 6.19
CA THR A 41 -15.39 -5.25 7.64
C THR A 41 -14.02 -5.53 8.22
N MET A 42 -13.59 -4.67 9.15
CA MET A 42 -12.32 -4.82 9.84
C MET A 42 -12.33 -6.11 10.67
N PRO A 43 -11.29 -6.96 10.58
CA PRO A 43 -11.18 -8.13 11.43
C PRO A 43 -10.95 -7.72 12.89
N ALA A 44 -11.41 -8.55 13.84
CA ALA A 44 -11.19 -8.30 15.27
C ALA A 44 -9.70 -8.20 15.65
N VAL A 45 -8.84 -8.95 14.93
CA VAL A 45 -7.38 -8.90 15.08
C VAL A 45 -6.77 -8.60 13.72
N PRO A 46 -6.31 -7.37 13.43
CA PRO A 46 -5.67 -7.03 12.17
C PRO A 46 -4.43 -7.86 11.88
N HIS A 47 -4.20 -8.18 10.60
CA HIS A 47 -2.99 -8.88 10.18
C HIS A 47 -1.86 -7.87 9.95
N MET A 48 -0.95 -7.82 10.92
CA MET A 48 0.18 -6.89 10.92
C MET A 48 1.50 -7.65 10.92
N LEU A 49 2.44 -7.21 10.10
CA LEU A 49 3.80 -7.74 10.07
C LEU A 49 4.82 -6.72 10.53
N TYR A 50 5.87 -7.20 11.18
CA TYR A 50 7.09 -6.44 11.46
C TYR A 50 8.25 -7.07 10.70
N LEU A 51 8.72 -6.40 9.64
CA LEU A 51 9.86 -6.82 8.84
C LEU A 51 11.13 -6.13 9.36
N ALA A 52 12.02 -6.91 9.95
CA ALA A 52 13.32 -6.45 10.41
C ALA A 52 14.32 -7.60 10.47
N PRO A 53 15.64 -7.36 10.29
CA PRO A 53 16.65 -8.37 10.60
C PRO A 53 16.57 -8.88 12.05
N GLU A 54 17.11 -10.07 12.27
CA GLU A 54 17.17 -10.64 13.62
C GLU A 54 18.02 -9.74 14.55
N GLY A 55 17.52 -9.49 15.76
CA GLY A 55 18.19 -8.63 16.73
C GLY A 55 18.05 -7.13 16.46
N SER A 56 17.33 -6.69 15.42
CA SER A 56 17.10 -5.27 15.18
C SER A 56 16.28 -4.60 16.29
N GLN A 57 16.67 -3.36 16.59
CA GLN A 57 15.99 -2.50 17.57
C GLN A 57 15.96 -1.04 17.08
N ARG A 58 14.81 -0.38 17.24
CA ARG A 58 14.58 1.04 16.93
C ARG A 58 13.85 1.70 18.08
N GLY A 59 14.59 2.41 18.94
CA GLY A 59 14.03 2.90 20.20
C GLY A 59 13.53 1.71 21.04
N LEU A 60 12.26 1.73 21.42
CA LEU A 60 11.59 0.62 22.11
C LEU A 60 11.11 -0.50 21.18
N VAL A 61 11.08 -0.29 19.85
CA VAL A 61 10.61 -1.31 18.91
C VAL A 61 11.67 -2.40 18.76
N ASN A 62 11.30 -3.61 19.16
CA ASN A 62 12.04 -4.85 18.92
C ASN A 62 11.03 -6.00 18.71
N ARG A 63 11.54 -7.20 18.43
CA ARG A 63 10.74 -8.42 18.20
C ARG A 63 9.71 -8.68 19.30
N ASP A 64 10.12 -8.66 20.56
CA ASP A 64 9.27 -9.08 21.68
C ASP A 64 8.16 -8.06 21.94
N ILE A 65 8.47 -6.76 21.80
CA ILE A 65 7.48 -5.69 21.86
C ILE A 65 6.46 -5.80 20.71
N MET A 66 6.91 -6.09 19.49
CA MET A 66 6.01 -6.28 18.34
C MET A 66 5.08 -7.48 18.53
N LEU A 67 5.61 -8.61 19.01
CA LEU A 67 4.82 -9.79 19.35
C LEU A 67 3.77 -9.49 20.43
N ALA A 68 4.15 -8.78 21.50
CA ALA A 68 3.24 -8.38 22.57
C ALA A 68 2.09 -7.48 22.08
N ARG A 69 2.29 -6.79 20.95
CA ARG A 69 1.30 -5.93 20.29
C ARG A 69 0.49 -6.64 19.20
N GLY A 70 0.64 -7.96 19.08
CA GLY A 70 -0.06 -8.76 18.06
C GLY A 70 0.49 -8.57 16.65
N VAL A 71 1.72 -8.07 16.50
CA VAL A 71 2.41 -7.94 15.22
C VAL A 71 3.32 -9.15 15.02
N THR A 72 3.19 -9.81 13.88
CA THR A 72 3.99 -11.00 13.56
C THR A 72 5.36 -10.59 13.01
N PRO A 73 6.47 -10.94 13.68
CA PRO A 73 7.81 -10.66 13.17
C PRO A 73 8.15 -11.57 11.98
N VAL A 74 8.75 -10.99 10.96
CA VAL A 74 9.30 -11.67 9.79
C VAL A 74 10.68 -11.08 9.49
N TYR A 75 11.62 -11.90 9.04
CA TYR A 75 13.02 -11.46 8.91
C TYR A 75 13.45 -11.22 7.46
N THR A 76 12.61 -11.58 6.49
CA THR A 76 12.93 -11.47 5.06
C THR A 76 11.71 -11.09 4.25
N TRP A 77 11.92 -10.41 3.11
CA TRP A 77 10.86 -10.07 2.17
C TRP A 77 10.08 -11.29 1.63
N PRO A 78 10.73 -12.42 1.27
CA PRO A 78 9.99 -13.63 0.92
C PRO A 78 9.05 -14.12 2.04
N SER A 79 9.46 -14.01 3.30
CA SER A 79 8.62 -14.40 4.44
C SER A 79 7.42 -13.46 4.58
N ALA A 80 7.64 -12.14 4.43
CA ALA A 80 6.56 -11.15 4.44
C ALA A 80 5.53 -11.42 3.33
N ARG A 81 5.99 -11.65 2.10
CA ARG A 81 5.12 -12.02 0.97
C ARG A 81 4.37 -13.31 1.22
N SER A 82 5.03 -14.32 1.77
CA SER A 82 4.40 -15.61 2.07
C SER A 82 3.29 -15.47 3.11
N ALA A 83 3.51 -14.70 4.16
CA ALA A 83 2.49 -14.40 5.16
C ALA A 83 1.28 -13.67 4.55
N ALA A 84 1.53 -12.67 3.69
CA ALA A 84 0.48 -11.90 3.02
C ALA A 84 -0.38 -12.70 2.03
N ARG A 85 0.14 -13.81 1.46
CA ARG A 85 -0.63 -14.69 0.56
C ARG A 85 -1.73 -15.45 1.29
N ASN A 86 -1.48 -15.86 2.52
CA ASN A 86 -2.44 -16.65 3.30
C ASN A 86 -3.55 -15.75 3.88
N ARG A 87 -3.21 -14.50 4.17
CA ARG A 87 -4.13 -13.53 4.74
C ARG A 87 -3.74 -12.12 4.28
N PRO A 88 -4.67 -11.33 3.71
CA PRO A 88 -4.38 -9.95 3.32
C PRO A 88 -3.78 -9.14 4.48
N LEU A 89 -2.81 -8.29 4.18
CA LEU A 89 -2.19 -7.42 5.19
C LEU A 89 -3.09 -6.22 5.49
N ASP A 90 -3.13 -5.83 6.76
CA ASP A 90 -3.73 -4.57 7.21
C ASP A 90 -2.65 -3.52 7.46
N ALA A 91 -1.50 -3.93 8.01
CA ALA A 91 -0.34 -3.07 8.16
C ALA A 91 0.99 -3.83 8.02
N MET A 92 2.04 -3.10 7.69
CA MET A 92 3.42 -3.57 7.66
C MET A 92 4.34 -2.52 8.26
N LEU A 93 5.05 -2.89 9.32
CA LEU A 93 6.12 -2.11 9.93
C LEU A 93 7.45 -2.61 9.40
N ILE A 94 8.34 -1.73 8.97
CA ILE A 94 9.57 -2.08 8.24
C ILE A 94 10.75 -1.32 8.84
N ASP A 95 11.74 -2.06 9.33
CA ASP A 95 13.02 -1.46 9.71
C ASP A 95 13.75 -0.93 8.47
N THR A 96 14.35 0.25 8.57
CA THR A 96 15.11 0.85 7.46
C THR A 96 16.18 -0.09 6.87
N SER A 97 16.80 -0.95 7.68
CA SER A 97 17.79 -1.93 7.21
C SER A 97 17.21 -3.00 6.32
N SER A 98 15.91 -3.31 6.43
CA SER A 98 15.24 -4.24 5.51
C SER A 98 15.11 -3.67 4.11
N PHE A 99 15.10 -2.34 3.95
CA PHE A 99 15.07 -1.72 2.62
C PHE A 99 16.36 -1.96 1.83
N ASP A 100 17.50 -2.19 2.50
CA ASP A 100 18.79 -2.44 1.84
C ASP A 100 18.86 -3.82 1.17
N THR A 101 17.96 -4.74 1.55
CA THR A 101 17.87 -6.10 1.01
C THR A 101 16.67 -6.31 0.09
N MET A 102 15.96 -5.24 -0.24
CA MET A 102 14.76 -5.27 -1.08
C MET A 102 15.14 -5.50 -2.55
N SER A 103 14.55 -6.50 -3.19
CA SER A 103 14.61 -6.64 -4.66
C SER A 103 13.56 -5.78 -5.36
N ASP A 104 13.70 -5.54 -6.66
CA ASP A 104 12.66 -4.87 -7.47
C ASP A 104 11.29 -5.56 -7.35
N SER A 105 11.27 -6.89 -7.26
CA SER A 105 10.05 -7.65 -7.06
C SER A 105 9.40 -7.42 -5.69
N ASP A 106 10.20 -7.12 -4.67
CA ASP A 106 9.71 -6.79 -3.33
C ASP A 106 9.21 -5.34 -3.28
N LEU A 107 9.89 -4.44 -4.00
CA LEU A 107 9.48 -3.05 -4.18
C LEU A 107 8.12 -2.94 -4.86
N ASP A 108 7.93 -3.64 -5.98
CA ASP A 108 6.67 -3.66 -6.71
C ASP A 108 5.54 -4.26 -5.88
N TRP A 109 5.85 -5.32 -5.13
CA TRP A 109 4.90 -5.93 -4.21
C TRP A 109 4.51 -4.97 -3.08
N LEU A 110 5.47 -4.29 -2.45
CA LEU A 110 5.21 -3.30 -1.39
C LEU A 110 4.36 -2.15 -1.92
N ARG A 111 4.68 -1.63 -3.10
CA ARG A 111 3.89 -0.58 -3.76
C ARG A 111 2.47 -1.05 -4.07
N ALA A 112 2.28 -2.31 -4.46
CA ALA A 112 0.95 -2.88 -4.63
C ALA A 112 0.17 -2.94 -3.31
N GLN A 113 0.80 -3.36 -2.20
CA GLN A 113 0.17 -3.31 -0.87
C GLN A 113 -0.22 -1.87 -0.48
N PHE A 114 0.68 -0.92 -0.70
CA PHE A 114 0.41 0.49 -0.42
C PHE A 114 -0.76 1.03 -1.25
N ARG A 115 -0.86 0.68 -2.54
CA ARG A 115 -2.01 1.02 -3.40
C ARG A 115 -3.33 0.42 -2.92
N ASP A 116 -3.29 -0.76 -2.32
CA ASP A 116 -4.47 -1.47 -1.82
C ASP A 116 -5.01 -0.93 -0.47
N GLY A 117 -4.37 0.09 0.11
CA GLY A 117 -4.76 0.62 1.43
C GLY A 117 -4.15 -0.13 2.61
N VAL A 118 -3.03 -0.83 2.42
CA VAL A 118 -2.23 -1.34 3.55
C VAL A 118 -1.49 -0.19 4.20
N VAL A 119 -1.52 -0.12 5.54
CA VAL A 119 -0.77 0.88 6.30
C VAL A 119 0.71 0.49 6.31
N ILE A 120 1.58 1.34 5.77
CA ILE A 120 3.02 1.11 5.76
C ILE A 120 3.68 2.03 6.78
N VAL A 121 4.43 1.45 7.72
CA VAL A 121 5.20 2.18 8.71
C VAL A 121 6.68 1.88 8.47
N ALA A 122 7.47 2.91 8.21
CA ALA A 122 8.91 2.77 8.10
C ALA A 122 9.60 3.33 9.34
N LEU A 123 10.55 2.56 9.88
CA LEU A 123 11.24 2.85 11.14
C LEU A 123 12.68 3.24 10.87
N GLY A 124 13.11 4.39 11.38
CA GLY A 124 14.47 4.92 11.23
C GLY A 124 14.83 5.30 9.78
N VAL A 125 13.85 5.45 8.90
CA VAL A 125 14.07 5.82 7.48
C VAL A 125 13.97 7.33 7.30
N ASN A 126 14.72 7.85 6.33
CA ASN A 126 14.54 9.20 5.83
C ASN A 126 13.25 9.29 4.97
N ASP A 127 12.47 10.36 5.15
CA ASP A 127 11.21 10.57 4.42
C ASP A 127 11.36 10.57 2.89
N ASP A 128 12.43 11.15 2.35
CA ASP A 128 12.64 11.25 0.90
C ASP A 128 12.94 9.87 0.32
N ARG A 129 13.80 9.09 1.01
CA ARG A 129 14.05 7.69 0.66
C ARG A 129 12.75 6.88 0.72
N PHE A 130 11.94 7.08 1.74
CA PHE A 130 10.68 6.35 1.90
C PHE A 130 9.63 6.73 0.86
N ALA A 131 9.53 8.03 0.52
CA ALA A 131 8.69 8.52 -0.57
C ALA A 131 9.06 7.85 -1.89
N GLN A 132 10.35 7.80 -2.23
CA GLN A 132 10.84 7.13 -3.44
C GLN A 132 10.49 5.64 -3.47
N ILE A 133 10.67 4.93 -2.35
CA ILE A 133 10.28 3.52 -2.22
C ILE A 133 8.78 3.35 -2.52
N LEU A 134 7.93 4.25 -2.06
CA LEU A 134 6.49 4.18 -2.31
C LEU A 134 6.05 4.74 -3.66
N GLY A 135 6.98 5.29 -4.46
CA GLY A 135 6.67 5.93 -5.74
C GLY A 135 5.96 7.27 -5.58
N LEU A 136 6.30 8.00 -4.52
CA LEU A 136 5.78 9.34 -4.21
C LEU A 136 6.89 10.38 -4.42
N GLU A 137 6.50 11.58 -4.79
CA GLU A 137 7.42 12.71 -4.94
C GLU A 137 8.01 13.15 -3.59
N THR A 138 7.15 13.25 -2.57
CA THR A 138 7.56 13.59 -1.21
C THR A 138 6.54 13.07 -0.18
N LEU A 139 6.99 12.93 1.06
CA LEU A 139 6.15 12.69 2.24
C LEU A 139 6.12 13.88 3.20
N ARG A 140 6.84 14.96 2.87
CA ARG A 140 6.93 16.16 3.70
C ARG A 140 5.94 17.20 3.21
N ALA A 141 5.11 17.66 4.12
CA ALA A 141 4.40 18.92 3.91
C ALA A 141 5.42 20.08 3.82
N PRO A 142 5.09 21.21 3.17
CA PRO A 142 6.00 22.36 3.08
C PRO A 142 6.54 22.81 4.45
N ALA A 143 5.72 22.77 5.50
CA ALA A 143 6.14 23.09 6.87
C ALA A 143 7.16 22.10 7.45
N GLU A 144 7.17 20.84 6.98
CA GLU A 144 8.12 19.79 7.37
C GLU A 144 9.39 19.79 6.51
N ALA A 145 9.42 20.50 5.39
CA ALA A 145 10.55 20.56 4.47
C ALA A 145 11.68 21.48 4.99
N SER A 146 11.42 22.26 6.05
CA SER A 146 12.45 23.11 6.67
C SER A 146 13.54 22.24 7.32
N PRO A 147 14.84 22.52 7.08
CA PRO A 147 15.93 21.80 7.72
C PRO A 147 15.98 21.94 9.25
N ALA A 148 15.20 22.87 9.82
CA ALA A 148 15.01 23.01 11.27
C ALA A 148 14.02 21.98 11.85
N VAL A 149 13.22 21.31 11.02
CA VAL A 149 12.35 20.22 11.44
C VAL A 149 13.19 18.95 11.43
N ASP A 150 13.65 18.59 12.62
CA ASP A 150 14.55 17.47 12.90
C ASP A 150 14.20 16.25 12.02
N PRO A 151 15.16 15.69 11.25
CA PRO A 151 14.96 14.35 10.72
C PRO A 151 14.62 13.46 11.91
N ILE A 152 13.57 12.65 11.78
CA ILE A 152 12.95 11.91 12.90
C ILE A 152 13.95 10.96 13.61
N GLY A 153 15.15 10.84 13.07
CA GLY A 153 16.30 10.22 13.70
C GLY A 153 16.24 8.69 13.62
N PRO A 154 17.22 8.01 14.21
CA PRO A 154 17.27 6.55 14.20
C PRO A 154 16.11 5.89 14.97
N THR A 155 15.41 6.63 15.84
CA THR A 155 14.22 6.18 16.58
C THR A 155 12.90 6.64 15.95
N GLY A 156 12.97 7.39 14.86
CA GLY A 156 11.79 7.95 14.22
C GLY A 156 10.97 6.93 13.45
N TYR A 157 9.70 7.25 13.21
CA TYR A 157 8.87 6.52 12.26
C TYR A 157 8.10 7.46 11.34
N ARG A 158 7.81 6.95 10.14
CA ARG A 158 6.84 7.53 9.20
C ARG A 158 5.79 6.47 8.88
N LEU A 159 4.54 6.79 9.15
CA LEU A 159 3.38 5.97 8.84
C LEU A 159 2.63 6.62 7.68
N VAL A 160 2.29 5.82 6.68
CA VAL A 160 1.51 6.26 5.52
C VAL A 160 0.49 5.21 5.10
N MET A 161 -0.65 5.67 4.63
CA MET A 161 -1.66 4.85 3.99
C MET A 161 -2.26 5.66 2.84
N ARG A 162 -2.49 4.99 1.71
CA ARG A 162 -3.28 5.55 0.63
C ARG A 162 -4.29 4.54 0.14
N GLN A 163 -5.44 4.99 -0.30
CA GLN A 163 -6.43 4.15 -0.94
C GLN A 163 -7.18 4.96 -1.99
N VAL A 164 -7.34 4.38 -3.18
CA VAL A 164 -8.14 4.94 -4.26
C VAL A 164 -9.07 3.84 -4.75
N LEU A 165 -10.38 4.08 -4.70
CA LEU A 165 -11.44 3.15 -5.11
C LEU A 165 -12.27 3.83 -6.20
N GLY A 166 -12.30 3.26 -7.39
CA GLY A 166 -13.02 3.83 -8.54
C GLY A 166 -12.91 2.94 -9.77
N GLN A 167 -13.42 3.43 -10.90
CA GLN A 167 -13.16 2.80 -12.20
C GLN A 167 -11.70 2.99 -12.63
N PRO A 168 -11.10 2.05 -13.37
CA PRO A 168 -9.69 2.13 -13.78
C PRO A 168 -9.30 3.49 -14.39
N ASP A 169 -10.09 4.02 -15.32
CA ASP A 169 -9.83 5.30 -15.99
C ASP A 169 -9.83 6.49 -15.01
N ASP A 170 -10.76 6.50 -14.04
CA ASP A 170 -10.85 7.55 -13.02
C ASP A 170 -9.67 7.47 -12.05
N VAL A 171 -9.25 6.24 -11.69
CA VAL A 171 -8.06 6.00 -10.87
C VAL A 171 -6.80 6.48 -11.58
N GLU A 172 -6.62 6.15 -12.86
CA GLU A 172 -5.47 6.58 -13.66
C GLU A 172 -5.41 8.11 -13.80
N THR A 173 -6.56 8.74 -14.03
CA THR A 173 -6.67 10.21 -14.12
C THR A 173 -6.28 10.87 -12.78
N LEU A 174 -6.68 10.28 -11.65
CA LEU A 174 -6.30 10.81 -10.34
C LEU A 174 -4.80 10.59 -10.05
N GLU A 175 -4.28 9.39 -10.29
CA GLU A 175 -2.88 9.04 -10.01
C GLU A 175 -1.91 9.89 -10.83
N SER A 176 -2.23 10.18 -12.09
CA SER A 176 -1.44 11.07 -12.95
C SER A 176 -1.46 12.55 -12.52
N SER A 177 -2.40 12.95 -11.65
CA SER A 177 -2.53 14.34 -11.17
C SER A 177 -1.67 14.70 -9.95
N ASN A 178 -0.83 13.77 -9.47
CA ASN A 178 -0.03 13.93 -8.24
C ASN A 178 -0.89 14.34 -7.02
N TRP A 179 -2.06 13.71 -6.87
CA TRP A 179 -3.05 14.09 -5.86
C TRP A 179 -2.52 14.03 -4.42
N ILE A 180 -1.63 13.08 -4.09
CA ILE A 180 -1.01 12.99 -2.75
C ILE A 180 -0.08 14.19 -2.49
N GLY A 181 0.76 14.54 -3.46
CA GLY A 181 1.63 15.72 -3.33
C GLY A 181 0.83 16.99 -3.10
N ARG A 182 -0.32 17.12 -3.78
CA ARG A 182 -1.25 18.24 -3.59
C ARG A 182 -1.88 18.26 -2.20
N ILE A 183 -2.35 17.13 -1.68
CA ILE A 183 -2.86 17.01 -0.29
C ILE A 183 -1.77 17.42 0.70
N LEU A 184 -0.53 16.94 0.53
CA LEU A 184 0.58 17.30 1.41
C LEU A 184 0.91 18.80 1.39
N ARG A 185 0.63 19.50 0.29
CA ARG A 185 0.78 20.96 0.16
C ARG A 185 -0.46 21.74 0.61
N GLY A 186 -1.56 21.08 0.96
CA GLY A 186 -2.83 21.73 1.29
C GLY A 186 -3.57 22.28 0.07
N GLU A 187 -3.27 21.79 -1.13
CA GLU A 187 -3.87 22.22 -2.41
C GLU A 187 -5.18 21.45 -2.70
N ASP A 188 -6.13 21.51 -1.78
CA ASP A 188 -7.46 20.91 -1.92
C ASP A 188 -8.36 21.81 -2.77
N GLY A 189 -8.28 21.70 -4.11
CA GLY A 189 -9.12 22.57 -4.97
C GLY A 189 -9.11 22.32 -6.47
N GLY A 190 -8.52 21.21 -6.93
CA GLY A 190 -8.43 20.90 -8.35
C GLY A 190 -9.45 19.85 -8.70
N THR A 191 -10.49 20.22 -9.46
CA THR A 191 -11.47 19.27 -9.99
C THR A 191 -10.79 18.36 -11.00
N VAL A 192 -10.53 17.12 -10.61
CA VAL A 192 -10.22 16.05 -11.55
C VAL A 192 -11.55 15.63 -12.20
N PRO A 193 -11.64 15.50 -13.53
CA PRO A 193 -12.89 15.16 -14.20
C PRO A 193 -13.24 13.68 -13.97
N ILE A 194 -13.82 13.39 -12.81
CA ILE A 194 -14.22 12.06 -12.38
C ILE A 194 -15.65 11.78 -12.87
N LYS A 195 -15.84 10.65 -13.57
CA LYS A 195 -17.13 10.29 -14.18
C LYS A 195 -17.96 9.31 -13.36
N ASN A 196 -17.33 8.51 -12.52
CA ASN A 196 -17.98 7.49 -11.68
C ASN A 196 -17.70 7.76 -10.19
N PRO A 197 -18.35 7.06 -9.24
CA PRO A 197 -17.94 7.15 -7.85
C PRO A 197 -16.44 6.88 -7.74
N LEU A 198 -15.77 7.80 -7.07
CA LEU A 198 -14.37 7.71 -6.69
C LEU A 198 -14.29 8.02 -5.20
N ARG A 199 -13.62 7.17 -4.45
CA ARG A 199 -13.28 7.43 -3.05
C ARG A 199 -11.78 7.39 -2.89
N THR A 200 -11.25 8.40 -2.24
CA THR A 200 -9.83 8.51 -1.91
C THR A 200 -9.66 8.61 -0.41
N SER A 201 -8.60 8.02 0.10
CA SER A 201 -8.18 8.20 1.48
C SER A 201 -6.67 8.28 1.51
N PHE A 202 -6.14 9.27 2.21
CA PHE A 202 -4.71 9.40 2.47
C PHE A 202 -4.52 9.75 3.93
N HIS A 203 -3.61 9.04 4.59
CA HIS A 203 -3.23 9.29 5.97
C HIS A 203 -1.71 9.25 6.07
N SER A 204 -1.14 10.24 6.76
CA SER A 204 0.30 10.33 7.03
C SER A 204 0.49 10.79 8.47
N SER A 205 1.43 10.16 9.17
CA SER A 205 1.86 10.61 10.49
C SER A 205 3.33 10.29 10.75
N ARG A 206 3.95 11.09 11.61
CA ARG A 206 5.34 10.91 12.07
C ARG A 206 5.41 11.02 13.59
N GLY A 207 6.42 10.40 14.18
CA GLY A 207 6.71 10.47 15.60
C GLY A 207 8.00 9.74 15.94
N LYS A 208 8.36 9.71 17.22
CA LYS A 208 9.51 8.94 17.69
C LYS A 208 9.05 7.70 18.45
N LEU A 209 10.00 6.93 18.99
CA LEU A 209 9.79 5.60 19.58
C LEU A 209 10.61 5.42 20.86
N ASP A 210 10.82 6.52 21.58
CA ASP A 210 11.71 6.60 22.74
C ASP A 210 10.96 6.31 24.04
N SER A 211 9.64 6.33 24.00
CA SER A 211 8.75 6.18 25.16
C SER A 211 7.60 5.21 24.90
N VAL A 212 7.01 4.68 25.97
CA VAL A 212 5.85 3.78 25.88
C VAL A 212 4.65 4.53 25.32
N GLU A 213 4.48 5.80 25.69
CA GLU A 213 3.42 6.70 25.25
C GLU A 213 3.48 6.92 23.73
N GLU A 214 4.66 7.14 23.18
CA GLU A 214 4.84 7.28 21.72
C GLU A 214 4.58 5.96 20.98
N LEU A 215 4.97 4.83 21.58
CA LEU A 215 4.66 3.52 21.02
C LEU A 215 3.15 3.25 21.02
N ASP A 216 2.44 3.58 22.11
CA ASP A 216 0.99 3.51 22.19
C ASP A 216 0.32 4.40 21.15
N LEU A 217 0.83 5.62 20.97
CA LEU A 217 0.36 6.55 19.95
C LEU A 217 0.57 6.01 18.53
N LEU A 218 1.71 5.37 18.24
CA LEU A 218 1.94 4.69 16.97
C LEU A 218 0.85 3.64 16.71
N PHE A 219 0.60 2.74 17.66
CA PHE A 219 -0.39 1.67 17.49
C PHE A 219 -1.84 2.19 17.40
N SER A 220 -2.16 3.26 18.12
CA SER A 220 -3.43 3.98 17.96
C SER A 220 -3.56 4.53 16.54
N ARG A 221 -2.53 5.19 16.00
CA ARG A 221 -2.51 5.71 14.62
C ARG A 221 -2.62 4.61 13.57
N ILE A 222 -1.93 3.47 13.76
CA ILE A 222 -2.05 2.30 12.87
C ILE A 222 -3.50 1.80 12.87
N THR A 223 -4.10 1.62 14.06
CA THR A 223 -5.46 1.12 14.19
C THR A 223 -6.48 2.04 13.52
N SER A 224 -6.37 3.36 13.76
CA SER A 224 -7.24 4.36 13.14
C SER A 224 -7.08 4.39 11.61
N ALA A 225 -5.85 4.26 11.09
CA ALA A 225 -5.60 4.21 9.65
C ALA A 225 -6.19 2.94 9.01
N ILE A 226 -6.05 1.78 9.67
CA ILE A 226 -6.69 0.53 9.21
C ILE A 226 -8.21 0.69 9.19
N GLN A 227 -8.80 1.20 10.27
CA GLN A 227 -10.24 1.44 10.36
C GLN A 227 -10.73 2.37 9.24
N GLY A 228 -10.01 3.47 8.98
CA GLY A 228 -10.32 4.39 7.89
C GLY A 228 -10.33 3.72 6.51
N ALA A 229 -9.39 2.79 6.25
CA ALA A 229 -9.36 2.04 5.01
C ALA A 229 -10.57 1.09 4.86
N TYR A 230 -11.03 0.45 5.96
CA TYR A 230 -12.26 -0.36 5.93
C TYR A 230 -13.51 0.49 5.74
N GLN A 231 -13.61 1.62 6.45
CA GLN A 231 -14.72 2.56 6.31
C GLN A 231 -14.82 3.08 4.86
N THR A 232 -13.71 3.49 4.27
CA THR A 232 -13.65 3.97 2.87
C THR A 232 -14.15 2.91 1.89
N ARG A 233 -13.76 1.63 2.09
CA ARG A 233 -14.28 0.51 1.28
C ARG A 233 -15.79 0.31 1.44
N ALA A 234 -16.29 0.38 2.68
CA ALA A 234 -17.71 0.22 2.96
C ALA A 234 -18.54 1.36 2.34
N GLU A 235 -18.10 2.61 2.49
CA GLU A 235 -18.73 3.79 1.89
C GLU A 235 -18.74 3.71 0.35
N PHE A 236 -17.63 3.30 -0.25
CA PHE A 236 -17.57 3.09 -1.70
C PHE A 236 -18.56 2.02 -2.16
N ARG A 237 -18.68 0.91 -1.42
CA ARG A 237 -19.65 -0.14 -1.74
C ARG A 237 -21.09 0.38 -1.64
N GLN A 238 -21.39 1.19 -0.63
CA GLN A 238 -22.71 1.81 -0.49
C GLN A 238 -23.01 2.73 -1.69
N SER A 239 -22.08 3.62 -2.06
CA SER A 239 -22.26 4.51 -3.22
C SER A 239 -22.49 3.75 -4.54
N LEU A 240 -21.88 2.57 -4.70
CA LEU A 240 -22.14 1.70 -5.87
C LEU A 240 -23.52 1.04 -5.84
N ASN A 241 -24.07 0.76 -4.66
CA ASN A 241 -25.42 0.20 -4.52
C ASN A 241 -26.47 1.29 -4.80
N ASP A 242 -26.30 2.48 -4.22
CA ASP A 242 -27.23 3.60 -4.41
C ASP A 242 -27.40 3.94 -5.91
N LEU A 243 -26.29 4.00 -6.66
CA LEU A 243 -26.33 4.22 -8.12
C LEU A 243 -27.04 3.14 -8.94
N ARG A 244 -27.16 1.91 -8.40
CA ARG A 244 -27.87 0.82 -9.07
C ARG A 244 -29.37 0.91 -8.83
N GLU A 245 -29.79 1.45 -7.69
CA GLU A 245 -31.20 1.65 -7.35
C GLU A 245 -31.81 2.84 -8.10
N GLU A 246 -30.99 3.81 -8.50
CA GLU A 246 -31.41 4.98 -9.30
C GLU A 246 -31.56 4.69 -10.82
N ARG A 247 -31.15 3.52 -11.29
CA ARG A 247 -31.18 3.12 -12.72
C ARG A 247 -32.28 2.11 -13.02
#